data_AF-A0A821MWN2-F1
#
_entry.id   AF-A0A821MWN2-F1
#
_cell.length_a   1.000
_cell.length_b   1.000
_cell.length_c   1.000
_cell.angle_alpha   90.00
_cell.angle_beta   90.00
_cell.angle_gamma   90.00
#
_symmetry.space_group_name_H-M   'P 1'
#
loop_
_entity.id
_entity.type
_entity.pdbx_description
1 polymer ?
#
loop_
_entity_poly.entity_id
_entity_poly.type
_entity_poly.pdbx_seq_one_letter_code
_entity_poly.pdbx_strand_id
1 'polypeptide(L)'
;MSFYRYLSTTVKSSTGNFQPPILSGIVKQLSKFSSQNELIEYSQRPIEYTFPNNMIESCSPQYSTPIDLIKRASDLRDQLLVRLAHCLYSFQSIPFLPAANPTLLSLHERYLKAFENLA
;
A
#
# COMPACT_ATOMS: atom_id res chain seq x y z
N MET A 1 -6.90 -6.22 -17.92
CA MET A 1 -6.97 -4.94 -18.66
C MET A 1 -6.82 -3.82 -17.64
N SER A 2 -5.63 -3.21 -17.57
CA SER A 2 -5.26 -2.22 -16.53
C SER A 2 -5.61 -0.80 -16.98
N PHE A 3 -6.28 -0.02 -16.12
CA PHE A 3 -6.82 1.32 -16.40
C PHE A 3 -5.76 2.38 -16.77
N TYR A 4 -4.47 2.10 -16.55
CA TYR A 4 -3.38 3.00 -16.93
C TYR A 4 -3.16 3.13 -18.45
N ARG A 5 -3.73 2.23 -19.28
CA ARG A 5 -3.61 2.35 -20.74
C ARG A 5 -4.46 3.47 -21.35
N TYR A 6 -5.52 3.91 -20.67
CA TYR A 6 -6.42 4.94 -21.18
C TYR A 6 -5.84 6.36 -21.09
N LEU A 7 -4.85 6.59 -20.23
CA LEU A 7 -4.24 7.91 -20.07
C LEU A 7 -2.99 8.13 -20.94
N SER A 8 -2.57 7.13 -21.73
CA SER A 8 -1.37 7.21 -22.58
C SER A 8 -1.65 7.30 -24.08
N THR A 9 -2.91 7.36 -24.52
CA THR A 9 -3.25 7.32 -25.95
C THR A 9 -3.95 8.57 -26.45
N THR A 10 -3.34 9.73 -26.30
CA THR A 10 -3.53 10.84 -27.24
C THR A 10 -2.38 11.83 -27.07
N VAL A 11 -1.35 11.77 -27.91
CA VAL A 11 -0.73 12.95 -28.56
C VAL A 11 0.18 12.42 -29.67
N LYS A 12 -0.30 12.42 -30.91
CA LYS A 12 0.56 12.58 -32.09
C LYS A 12 -0.13 13.50 -33.10
N SER A 13 0.54 14.63 -33.31
CA SER A 13 0.42 15.65 -34.37
C SER A 13 -0.91 16.38 -34.60
N SER A 14 -0.96 17.66 -34.24
CA SER A 14 -0.82 18.76 -35.22
C SER A 14 -0.76 20.13 -34.52
N THR A 15 0.36 20.82 -34.69
CA THR A 15 0.55 22.29 -34.76
C THR A 15 -0.37 23.22 -33.95
N GLY A 16 0.17 23.81 -32.88
CA GLY A 16 -0.40 25.01 -32.25
C GLY A 16 0.26 25.33 -30.91
N ASN A 17 0.88 26.50 -30.81
CA ASN A 17 1.58 27.02 -29.64
C ASN A 17 0.81 26.87 -28.32
N PHE A 18 1.21 25.92 -27.46
CA PHE A 18 0.93 25.97 -26.03
C PHE A 18 2.08 25.34 -25.25
N GLN A 19 2.66 26.14 -24.36
CA GLN A 19 3.64 25.74 -23.36
C GLN A 19 3.09 24.54 -22.56
N PRO A 20 3.75 23.37 -22.52
CA PRO A 20 3.21 22.22 -21.81
C PRO A 20 3.29 22.46 -20.29
N PRO A 21 2.18 22.39 -19.53
CA PRO A 21 2.23 22.52 -18.09
C PRO A 21 2.72 21.21 -17.47
N ILE A 22 3.77 21.29 -16.64
CA ILE A 22 3.94 20.74 -15.26
C ILE A 22 3.62 19.24 -14.98
N LEU A 23 3.03 18.49 -15.91
CA LEU A 23 2.58 17.11 -15.70
C LEU A 23 3.74 16.10 -15.70
N SER A 24 4.84 16.39 -16.40
CA SER A 24 6.03 15.51 -16.36
C SER A 24 6.67 15.47 -14.97
N GLY A 25 6.52 16.53 -14.16
CA GLY A 25 6.92 16.56 -12.76
C GLY A 25 6.01 15.70 -11.87
N ILE A 26 4.70 15.72 -12.12
CA ILE A 26 3.72 14.88 -11.42
C ILE A 26 3.92 13.40 -11.76
N VAL A 27 4.19 13.07 -13.02
CA VAL A 27 4.49 11.70 -13.45
C VAL A 27 5.85 11.21 -12.94
N LYS A 28 6.85 12.09 -12.75
CA LYS A 28 8.10 11.71 -12.10
C LYS A 28 7.97 11.55 -10.58
N GLN A 29 7.06 12.26 -9.92
CA GLN A 29 6.71 12.00 -8.51
C GLN A 29 6.02 10.65 -8.29
N LEU A 30 5.41 10.08 -9.34
CA LEU A 30 4.87 8.72 -9.32
C LEU A 30 5.97 7.64 -9.40
N SER A 31 7.23 8.00 -9.59
CA SER A 31 8.40 7.10 -9.57
C SER A 31 8.81 6.63 -8.16
N LYS A 32 7.85 6.18 -7.36
CA LYS A 32 8.06 5.38 -6.15
C LYS A 32 7.86 3.87 -6.39
N PHE A 33 7.98 3.42 -7.64
CA PHE A 33 7.64 2.07 -8.10
C PHE A 33 8.45 0.90 -7.49
N SER A 34 9.42 1.16 -6.59
CA SER A 34 10.10 0.09 -5.86
C SER A 34 9.14 -0.63 -4.89
N SER A 35 8.25 0.10 -4.22
CA SER A 35 7.31 -0.47 -3.23
C SER A 35 6.04 -1.07 -3.86
N GLN A 36 5.77 -0.81 -5.15
CA GLN A 36 4.56 -1.29 -5.81
C GLN A 36 4.58 -2.82 -6.02
N ASN A 37 5.75 -3.39 -6.33
CA ASN A 37 5.89 -4.84 -6.54
C ASN A 37 5.75 -5.61 -5.23
N GLU A 38 6.38 -5.12 -4.16
CA GLU A 38 6.25 -5.67 -2.81
C GLU A 38 4.81 -5.56 -2.31
N LEU A 39 4.14 -4.43 -2.52
CA LEU A 39 2.73 -4.25 -2.16
C LEU A 39 1.83 -5.30 -2.82
N ILE A 40 2.04 -5.59 -4.10
CA ILE A 40 1.28 -6.63 -4.81
C ILE A 40 1.62 -8.03 -4.26
N GLU A 41 2.87 -8.29 -3.89
CA GLU A 41 3.26 -9.55 -3.28
C GLU A 41 2.58 -9.75 -1.92
N TYR A 42 2.64 -8.74 -1.03
CA TYR A 42 2.01 -8.79 0.29
C TYR A 42 0.48 -8.84 0.22
N SER A 43 -0.15 -8.21 -0.78
CA SER A 43 -1.60 -8.24 -0.95
C SER A 43 -2.11 -9.61 -1.42
N GLN A 44 -1.25 -10.46 -1.98
CA GLN A 44 -1.63 -11.83 -2.37
C GLN A 44 -1.53 -12.82 -1.19
N ARG A 45 -0.85 -12.45 -0.10
CA ARG A 45 -0.71 -13.31 1.07
C ARG A 45 -2.03 -13.37 1.86
N PRO A 46 -2.37 -14.54 2.44
CA PRO A 46 -3.55 -14.67 3.28
C PRO A 46 -3.38 -13.90 4.60
N ILE A 47 -4.47 -13.32 5.10
CA ILE A 47 -4.51 -12.71 6.43
C ILE A 47 -4.69 -13.83 7.45
N GLU A 48 -3.74 -13.97 8.38
CA GLU A 48 -3.89 -14.91 9.49
C GLU A 48 -4.64 -14.23 10.64
N TYR A 49 -5.61 -14.96 11.20
CA TYR A 49 -6.42 -14.49 12.31
C TYR A 49 -5.93 -15.12 13.61
N THR A 50 -5.64 -14.27 14.59
CA THR A 50 -5.29 -14.71 15.94
C THR A 50 -6.52 -14.60 16.82
N PHE A 51 -6.95 -15.71 17.41
CA PHE A 51 -8.03 -15.70 18.39
C PHE A 51 -7.54 -15.15 19.74
N PRO A 52 -8.42 -14.53 20.54
CA PRO A 52 -8.04 -13.98 21.85
C PRO A 52 -7.33 -14.97 22.77
N ASN A 53 -7.73 -16.25 22.74
CA ASN A 53 -7.12 -17.30 23.55
C ASN A 53 -5.62 -17.47 23.23
N ASN A 54 -5.30 -17.58 21.93
CA ASN A 54 -3.92 -17.69 21.46
C ASN A 54 -3.10 -16.46 21.84
N MET A 55 -3.71 -15.27 21.85
CA MET A 55 -3.05 -14.02 22.26
C MET A 55 -2.75 -14.01 23.77
N ILE A 56 -3.67 -14.47 24.61
CA ILE A 56 -3.48 -14.56 26.06
C ILE A 56 -2.39 -15.58 26.40
N GLU A 57 -2.44 -16.76 25.77
CA GLU A 57 -1.40 -17.78 25.91
C GLU A 57 -0.03 -17.24 25.50
N SER A 58 -0.01 -16.43 24.44
CA SER A 58 1.21 -15.79 23.97
C SER A 58 1.83 -14.88 25.05
N CYS A 59 1.02 -14.09 25.75
CA CYS A 59 1.49 -13.16 26.78
C CYS A 59 1.82 -13.82 28.13
N SER A 60 1.58 -15.12 28.29
CA SER A 60 1.86 -15.80 29.55
C SER A 60 3.37 -15.93 29.79
N PRO A 61 3.88 -15.52 30.97
CA PRO A 61 5.29 -15.62 31.31
C PRO A 61 5.78 -17.08 31.44
N GLN A 62 4.85 -18.03 31.52
CA GLN A 62 5.15 -19.47 31.61
C GLN A 62 5.58 -20.09 30.28
N TYR A 63 5.23 -19.46 29.15
CA TYR A 63 5.46 -19.99 27.80
C TYR A 63 6.17 -18.99 26.87
N SER A 64 6.64 -17.85 27.40
CA SER A 64 7.29 -16.80 26.59
C SER A 64 8.77 -16.71 26.93
N THR A 65 9.61 -17.29 26.06
CA THR A 65 11.05 -16.99 26.09
C THR A 65 11.31 -15.67 25.35
N PRO A 66 12.45 -14.99 25.60
CA PRO A 66 12.84 -13.81 24.83
C PRO A 66 12.90 -14.04 23.32
N ILE A 67 13.21 -15.27 22.89
CA ILE A 67 13.26 -15.67 21.48
C ILE A 67 11.85 -15.72 20.88
N ASP A 68 10.88 -16.24 21.62
CA ASP A 68 9.48 -16.27 21.19
C ASP A 68 8.90 -14.86 21.04
N LEU A 69 9.34 -13.92 21.88
CA LEU A 69 8.92 -12.52 21.79
C LEU A 69 9.41 -11.86 20.49
N ILE A 70 10.69 -12.06 20.14
CA ILE A 70 11.27 -11.53 18.89
C ILE A 70 10.56 -12.14 17.68
N LYS A 71 10.33 -13.45 17.70
CA LYS A 71 9.61 -14.15 16.63
C LYS A 71 8.21 -13.59 16.46
N ARG A 72 7.44 -13.42 17.54
CA ARG A 72 6.10 -12.84 17.46
C ARG A 72 6.08 -11.39 17.04
N ALA A 73 7.08 -10.59 17.42
CA ALA A 73 7.21 -9.23 16.92
C ALA A 73 7.41 -9.22 15.40
N SER A 74 8.22 -10.15 14.86
CA SER A 74 8.40 -10.34 13.43
C SER A 74 7.10 -10.79 12.75
N ASP A 75 6.44 -11.83 13.29
CA ASP A 75 5.19 -12.36 12.75
C ASP A 75 4.10 -11.29 12.74
N LEU A 76 4.02 -10.48 13.79
CA LEU A 76 3.10 -9.35 13.87
C LEU A 76 3.42 -8.27 12.83
N ARG A 77 4.70 -7.92 12.64
CA ARG A 77 5.12 -6.96 11.62
C ARG A 77 4.72 -7.43 10.22
N ASP A 78 4.98 -8.70 9.92
CA ASP A 78 4.68 -9.27 8.60
C ASP A 78 3.15 -9.34 8.36
N GLN A 79 2.36 -9.73 9.37
CA GLN A 79 0.90 -9.71 9.28
C GLN A 79 0.33 -8.28 9.15
N LEU A 80 0.96 -7.28 9.78
CA LEU A 80 0.57 -5.87 9.61
C LEU A 80 0.84 -5.38 8.19
N LEU A 81 1.97 -5.74 7.60
CA LEU A 81 2.29 -5.44 6.20
C LEU A 81 1.27 -6.03 5.24
N VAL A 82 0.91 -7.31 5.42
CA VAL A 82 -0.13 -7.97 4.62
C VAL A 82 -1.46 -7.21 4.72
N ARG A 83 -1.91 -6.86 5.93
CA ARG A 83 -3.17 -6.13 6.13
C ARG A 83 -3.15 -4.73 5.49
N LEU A 84 -2.04 -4.00 5.61
CA LEU A 84 -1.88 -2.70 4.96
C LEU A 84 -1.91 -2.83 3.43
N ALA A 85 -1.25 -3.85 2.87
CA ALA A 85 -1.25 -4.10 1.43
C ALA A 85 -2.66 -4.42 0.90
N HIS A 86 -3.44 -5.25 1.61
CA HIS A 86 -4.85 -5.51 1.29
C HIS A 86 -5.70 -4.23 1.30
N CYS A 87 -5.52 -3.37 2.30
CA CYS A 87 -6.22 -2.08 2.37
C CYS A 87 -5.85 -1.18 1.18
N LEU A 88 -4.56 -0.99 0.91
CA LEU A 88 -4.07 -0.18 -0.21
C LEU A 88 -4.52 -0.71 -1.56
N TYR A 89 -4.56 -2.04 -1.74
CA TYR A 89 -5.10 -2.66 -2.93
C TYR A 89 -6.61 -2.39 -3.08
N SER A 90 -7.36 -2.44 -1.97
CA SER A 90 -8.78 -2.10 -1.96
C SER A 90 -9.02 -0.63 -2.33
N PHE A 91 -8.15 0.29 -1.92
CA PHE A 91 -8.23 1.70 -2.33
C PHE A 91 -8.09 1.91 -3.84
N GLN A 92 -7.25 1.11 -4.50
CA GLN A 92 -7.08 1.16 -5.96
C GLN A 92 -8.33 0.70 -6.71
N SER A 93 -9.18 -0.12 -6.08
CA SER A 93 -10.44 -0.58 -6.68
C SER A 93 -11.53 0.51 -6.70
N ILE A 94 -11.37 1.59 -5.91
CA ILE A 94 -12.36 2.64 -5.77
C ILE A 94 -12.13 3.70 -6.87
N PRO A 95 -13.07 3.85 -7.83
CA PRO A 95 -12.93 4.86 -8.87
C PRO A 95 -13.04 6.27 -8.29
N PHE A 96 -12.22 7.21 -8.79
CA PHE A 96 -12.23 8.64 -8.46
C PHE A 96 -11.78 9.05 -7.04
N LEU A 97 -11.07 8.19 -6.30
CA LEU A 97 -10.60 8.47 -4.93
C LEU A 97 -9.94 9.85 -4.74
N PRO A 98 -9.04 10.34 -5.62
CA PRO A 98 -8.39 11.65 -5.44
C PRO A 98 -9.30 12.86 -5.71
N ALA A 99 -10.38 12.67 -6.47
CA ALA A 99 -11.29 13.74 -6.87
C ALA A 99 -12.53 13.84 -5.96
N ALA A 100 -12.94 12.74 -5.35
CA ALA A 100 -14.20 12.65 -4.62
C ALA A 100 -14.09 13.05 -3.13
N ASN A 101 -12.94 12.81 -2.47
CA ASN A 101 -12.80 13.10 -1.04
C ASN A 101 -11.34 13.31 -0.60
N PRO A 102 -10.94 14.54 -0.20
CA PRO A 102 -9.57 14.83 0.23
C PRO A 102 -9.15 14.10 1.52
N THR A 103 -10.09 13.71 2.38
CA THR A 103 -9.81 12.92 3.58
C THR A 103 -9.44 11.48 3.25
N LEU A 104 -10.06 10.90 2.22
CA LEU A 104 -9.67 9.55 1.77
C LEU A 104 -8.30 9.55 1.10
N LEU A 105 -7.97 10.60 0.37
CA LEU A 105 -6.64 10.76 -0.22
C LEU A 105 -5.55 10.84 0.86
N SER A 106 -5.73 11.67 1.89
CA SER A 106 -4.75 11.80 2.97
C SER A 106 -4.61 10.52 3.79
N LEU A 107 -5.68 9.75 3.94
CA LEU A 107 -5.65 8.44 4.59
C LEU A 107 -4.87 7.42 3.74
N HIS A 108 -5.10 7.37 2.43
CA HIS A 108 -4.35 6.52 1.51
C HIS A 108 -2.84 6.83 1.57
N GLU A 109 -2.45 8.10 1.53
CA GLU A 109 -1.05 8.52 1.67
C GLU A 109 -0.45 8.12 3.02
N ARG A 110 -1.23 8.22 4.10
CA ARG A 110 -0.80 7.81 5.45
C ARG A 110 -0.54 6.31 5.52
N TYR A 111 -1.41 5.49 4.92
CA TYR A 111 -1.20 4.05 4.87
C TYR A 111 -0.03 3.65 3.98
N LEU A 112 0.16 4.33 2.85
CA LEU A 112 1.30 4.11 1.98
C LEU A 112 2.61 4.43 2.73
N LYS A 113 2.67 5.55 3.46
CA LYS A 113 3.82 5.89 4.30
C LYS A 113 4.04 4.89 5.43
N ALA A 114 2.97 4.40 6.06
CA ALA A 114 3.09 3.38 7.11
C ALA A 114 3.64 2.06 6.55
N PHE A 115 3.23 1.68 5.35
CA PHE A 115 3.75 0.50 4.64
C PHE A 115 5.25 0.68 4.29
N GLU A 116 5.63 1.82 3.70
CA GLU A 116 7.02 2.15 3.40
C GLU A 116 7.94 2.15 4.63
N ASN A 117 7.42 2.51 5.81
CA ASN A 117 8.20 2.52 7.06
C ASN A 117 8.34 1.12 7.70
N LEU A 118 7.44 0.19 7.38
CA LEU A 118 7.38 -1.15 7.98
C LEU A 118 8.05 -2.21 7.12
N ALA A 119 8.04 -2.02 5.79
CA ALA A 119 8.65 -2.91 4.79
C ALA A 119 10.18 -2.88 4.92
#